data_AF-A0A847VYY5-F1
#
_entry.id   AF-A0A847VYY5-F1
#
_cell.length_a   1.000
_cell.length_b   1.000
_cell.length_c   1.000
_cell.angle_alpha   90.00
_cell.angle_beta   90.00
_cell.angle_gamma   90.00
#
_symmetry.space_group_name_H-M   'P 1'
#
loop_
_entity.id
_entity.type
_entity.pdbx_description
1 polymer ?
#
loop_
_entity_poly.entity_id
_entity_poly.type
_entity_poly.pdbx_seq_one_letter_code
_entity_poly.pdbx_strand_id
1 'polypeptide(L)'
;MPINNNYDEQTIVKSIAVALEEFYSALIAKVDQLNIKSIMKRKNPYLFRAKAMNGAAQIVDAILAAFVSSSEETIFGNVFFEPIATAASQGQKALAEGVDIMVERDNTIYAIAVKSGTSVFNASSKKKQEQNFMAAQKLAQQVHKRFVPIIGYSYGKKKVSDRGVPKFYQELAGQDFWTELTGDDKFYIKLIRYMGTLPEKYVEEFEKSYQKAANRLVKEFTTEFCLEDGSIDWEKLVEFNSGK
;
A
#
# COMPACT_ATOMS: atom_id res chain seq x y z
N MET A 1 -4.48 -22.03 -18.51
CA MET A 1 -3.74 -22.85 -17.53
C MET A 1 -3.10 -21.88 -16.57
N PRO A 2 -3.20 -22.09 -15.26
CA PRO A 2 -2.57 -21.20 -14.29
C PRO A 2 -1.05 -21.21 -14.47
N ILE A 3 -0.41 -20.13 -14.03
CA ILE A 3 1.03 -19.90 -14.14
C ILE A 3 1.83 -20.87 -13.26
N ASN A 4 1.26 -21.26 -12.11
CA ASN A 4 1.81 -22.26 -11.22
C ASN A 4 0.69 -23.20 -10.75
N ASN A 5 1.04 -24.44 -10.39
CA ASN A 5 0.13 -25.42 -9.81
C ASN A 5 0.68 -26.03 -8.50
N ASN A 6 1.90 -25.68 -8.06
CA ASN A 6 2.54 -26.28 -6.88
C ASN A 6 3.26 -25.28 -5.96
N TYR A 7 2.69 -24.08 -5.76
CA TYR A 7 3.29 -23.11 -4.85
C TYR A 7 3.55 -23.73 -3.46
N ASP A 8 4.66 -23.36 -2.83
CA ASP A 8 5.01 -23.84 -1.49
C ASP A 8 4.33 -22.97 -0.43
N GLU A 9 3.40 -23.56 0.34
CA GLU A 9 2.66 -22.85 1.38
C GLU A 9 3.59 -22.26 2.45
N GLN A 10 4.71 -22.92 2.76
CA GLN A 10 5.66 -22.40 3.76
C GLN A 10 6.35 -21.12 3.27
N THR A 11 6.74 -21.08 2.00
CA THR A 11 7.26 -19.86 1.37
C THR A 11 6.23 -18.73 1.38
N ILE A 12 4.93 -19.01 1.17
CA ILE A 12 3.88 -17.99 1.27
C ILE A 12 3.77 -17.42 2.69
N VAL A 13 3.72 -18.28 3.70
CA VAL A 13 3.67 -17.85 5.11
C VAL A 13 4.90 -17.02 5.48
N LYS A 14 6.09 -17.41 5.00
CA LYS A 14 7.32 -16.64 5.21
C LYS A 14 7.25 -15.26 4.54
N SER A 15 6.78 -15.18 3.29
CA SER A 15 6.62 -13.90 2.58
C SER A 15 5.62 -12.98 3.29
N ILE A 16 4.53 -13.52 3.83
CA ILE A 16 3.58 -12.74 4.64
C ILE A 16 4.25 -12.22 5.92
N ALA A 17 5.01 -13.06 6.62
CA ALA A 17 5.70 -12.65 7.84
C ALA A 17 6.71 -11.52 7.59
N VAL A 18 7.53 -11.63 6.54
CA VAL A 18 8.50 -10.58 6.14
C VAL A 18 7.77 -9.29 5.76
N ALA A 19 6.71 -9.38 4.97
CA ALA A 19 5.94 -8.20 4.58
C ALA A 19 5.28 -7.48 5.77
N LEU A 20 4.80 -8.23 6.77
CA LEU A 20 4.26 -7.65 8.00
C LEU A 20 5.36 -6.99 8.84
N GLU A 21 6.52 -7.60 8.95
CA GLU A 21 7.67 -7.02 9.65
C GLU A 21 8.11 -5.70 9.00
N GLU A 22 8.24 -5.66 7.68
CA GLU A 22 8.55 -4.44 6.93
C GLU A 22 7.47 -3.36 7.10
N PHE A 23 6.20 -3.77 7.06
CA PHE A 23 5.07 -2.88 7.26
C PHE A 23 5.10 -2.19 8.63
N TYR A 24 5.18 -2.96 9.72
CA TYR A 24 5.17 -2.42 11.07
C TYR A 24 6.44 -1.62 11.37
N SER A 25 7.61 -2.09 10.93
CA SER A 25 8.87 -1.35 11.10
C SER A 25 8.83 0.02 10.43
N ALA A 26 8.32 0.09 9.19
CA ALA A 26 8.19 1.34 8.46
C ALA A 26 7.12 2.27 9.08
N LEU A 27 6.02 1.71 9.58
CA LEU A 27 4.94 2.46 10.22
C LEU A 27 5.42 3.08 11.54
N ILE A 28 6.07 2.29 12.40
CA ILE A 28 6.67 2.74 13.67
C ILE A 28 7.69 3.86 13.38
N ALA A 29 8.60 3.65 12.43
CA ALA A 29 9.59 4.67 12.06
C ALA A 29 8.94 6.00 11.63
N LYS A 30 7.84 5.95 10.87
CA LYS A 30 7.10 7.16 10.49
C LYS A 30 6.45 7.85 11.68
N VAL A 31 5.82 7.10 12.59
CA VAL A 31 5.15 7.63 13.79
C VAL A 31 6.18 8.26 14.74
N ASP A 32 7.33 7.60 14.93
CA ASP A 32 8.39 8.08 15.81
C ASP A 32 9.02 9.39 15.32
N GLN A 33 9.06 9.61 14.00
CA GLN A 33 9.60 10.82 13.37
C GLN A 33 8.61 12.00 13.30
N LEU A 34 7.36 11.84 13.73
CA LEU A 34 6.36 12.90 13.70
C LEU A 34 6.73 14.06 14.63
N ASN A 35 6.55 15.28 14.14
CA ASN A 35 6.74 16.52 14.90
C ASN A 35 5.56 17.47 14.63
N ILE A 36 5.09 18.18 15.66
CA ILE A 36 3.88 19.00 15.52
C ILE A 36 4.04 20.14 14.51
N LYS A 37 5.22 20.77 14.41
CA LYS A 37 5.45 21.88 13.48
C LYS A 37 5.41 21.40 12.03
N SER A 38 6.02 20.26 11.73
CA SER A 38 6.02 19.71 10.36
C SER A 38 4.61 19.30 9.92
N ILE A 39 3.82 18.76 10.85
CA ILE A 39 2.41 18.44 10.66
C ILE A 39 1.60 19.71 10.42
N MET A 40 1.67 20.68 11.34
CA MET A 40 0.80 21.85 11.34
C MET A 40 1.02 22.76 10.15
N LYS A 41 2.20 22.74 9.51
CA LYS A 41 2.45 23.41 8.22
C LYS A 41 1.55 22.93 7.06
N ARG A 42 1.03 21.70 7.14
CA ARG A 42 0.26 21.07 6.06
C ARG A 42 -1.22 20.89 6.40
N LYS A 43 -1.63 21.21 7.63
CA LYS A 43 -3.01 21.09 8.09
C LYS A 43 -3.75 22.41 7.92
N ASN A 44 -5.08 22.35 7.97
CA ASN A 44 -5.92 23.52 7.86
C ASN A 44 -6.42 23.93 9.26
N PRO A 45 -5.81 24.95 9.91
CA PRO A 45 -6.23 25.38 11.24
C PRO A 45 -7.67 25.89 11.29
N TYR A 46 -8.17 26.50 10.20
CA TYR A 46 -9.57 26.94 10.10
C TYR A 46 -10.55 25.77 10.14
N LEU A 47 -10.18 24.61 9.59
CA LEU A 47 -11.02 23.42 9.66
C LEU A 47 -11.15 22.89 11.10
N PHE A 48 -10.07 22.91 11.88
CA PHE A 48 -10.13 22.54 13.30
C PHE A 48 -11.05 23.48 14.07
N ARG A 49 -10.94 24.79 13.80
CA ARG A 49 -11.84 25.80 14.39
C ARG A 49 -13.30 25.58 13.97
N ALA A 50 -13.56 25.32 12.68
CA ALA A 50 -14.90 25.08 12.15
C ALA A 50 -15.54 23.80 12.72
N LYS A 51 -14.73 22.79 13.05
CA LYS A 51 -15.17 21.56 13.74
C LYS A 51 -15.34 21.76 15.26
N ALA A 52 -15.19 22.98 15.76
CA ALA A 52 -15.23 23.33 17.18
C ALA A 52 -14.28 22.49 18.04
N MET A 53 -13.11 22.13 17.49
CA MET A 53 -12.09 21.40 18.25
C MET A 53 -11.40 22.37 19.19
N ASN A 54 -11.64 22.24 20.50
CA ASN A 54 -11.16 23.20 21.50
C ASN A 54 -10.02 22.65 22.37
N GLY A 55 -9.72 21.35 22.26
CA GLY A 55 -8.66 20.70 23.05
C GLY A 55 -7.43 20.36 22.21
N ALA A 56 -6.24 20.64 22.75
CA ALA A 56 -4.97 20.22 22.13
C ALA A 56 -4.92 18.71 21.89
N ALA A 57 -5.30 17.90 22.89
CA ALA A 57 -5.38 16.44 22.75
C ALA A 57 -6.34 16.00 21.63
N GLN A 58 -7.53 16.60 21.57
CA GLN A 58 -8.52 16.31 20.53
C GLN A 58 -7.98 16.56 19.11
N ILE A 59 -7.26 17.67 18.90
CA ILE A 59 -6.65 18.00 17.60
C ILE A 59 -5.53 17.02 17.28
N VAL A 60 -4.64 16.75 18.24
CA VAL A 60 -3.52 15.83 18.06
C VAL A 60 -3.99 14.41 17.77
N ASP A 61 -4.98 13.89 18.49
CA ASP A 61 -5.54 12.55 18.27
C ASP A 61 -6.14 12.43 16.88
N ALA A 62 -6.93 13.43 16.45
CA ALA A 62 -7.53 13.44 15.11
C ALA A 62 -6.47 13.48 14.00
N ILE A 63 -5.39 14.24 14.20
CA ILE A 63 -4.26 14.32 13.28
C ILE A 63 -3.52 12.99 13.22
N LEU A 64 -3.19 12.42 14.38
CA LEU A 64 -2.38 11.21 14.49
C LEU A 64 -3.12 10.02 13.90
N ALA A 65 -4.41 9.84 14.23
CA ALA A 65 -5.25 8.80 13.65
C ALA A 65 -5.33 8.90 12.12
N ALA A 66 -5.53 10.11 11.58
CA ALA A 66 -5.56 10.32 10.13
C ALA A 66 -4.19 10.07 9.47
N PHE A 67 -3.10 10.43 10.14
CA PHE A 67 -1.74 10.17 9.65
C PHE A 67 -1.43 8.67 9.62
N VAL A 68 -1.77 7.95 10.68
CA VAL A 68 -1.59 6.50 10.78
C VAL A 68 -2.41 5.82 9.69
N SER A 69 -3.72 6.09 9.59
CA SER A 69 -4.59 5.47 8.58
C SER A 69 -4.09 5.65 7.15
N SER A 70 -3.66 6.86 6.77
CA SER A 70 -3.10 7.11 5.43
C SER A 70 -1.74 6.46 5.21
N SER A 71 -0.91 6.39 6.26
CA SER A 71 0.40 5.73 6.20
C SER A 71 0.27 4.22 6.10
N GLU A 72 -0.68 3.62 6.83
CA GLU A 72 -0.98 2.20 6.79
C GLU A 72 -1.35 1.77 5.37
N GLU A 73 -2.31 2.43 4.74
CA GLU A 73 -2.73 2.11 3.37
C GLU A 73 -1.57 2.20 2.38
N THR A 74 -0.77 3.27 2.49
CA THR A 74 0.37 3.51 1.60
C THR A 74 1.47 2.46 1.78
N ILE A 75 1.90 2.21 3.01
CA ILE A 75 3.01 1.28 3.30
C ILE A 75 2.56 -0.14 2.97
N PHE A 76 1.38 -0.56 3.45
CA PHE A 76 0.87 -1.91 3.24
C PHE A 76 0.71 -2.21 1.74
N GLY A 77 0.16 -1.26 0.97
CA GLY A 77 0.01 -1.40 -0.47
C GLY A 77 1.35 -1.58 -1.22
N ASN A 78 2.45 -1.04 -0.69
CA ASN A 78 3.78 -1.11 -1.30
C ASN A 78 4.53 -2.40 -0.95
N VAL A 79 4.37 -2.93 0.27
CA VAL A 79 5.22 -4.04 0.76
C VAL A 79 4.51 -5.39 0.76
N PHE A 80 3.18 -5.42 0.80
CA PHE A 80 2.46 -6.65 1.14
C PHE A 80 2.30 -7.63 -0.03
N PHE A 81 1.79 -7.17 -1.16
CA PHE A 81 1.31 -8.09 -2.20
C PHE A 81 2.37 -8.58 -3.19
N GLU A 82 3.35 -7.75 -3.56
CA GLU A 82 4.38 -8.12 -4.54
C GLU A 82 5.21 -9.36 -4.10
N PRO A 83 5.73 -9.44 -2.86
CA PRO A 83 6.49 -10.61 -2.43
C PRO A 83 5.66 -11.90 -2.40
N ILE A 84 4.39 -11.79 -2.03
CA ILE A 84 3.46 -12.92 -1.98
C ILE A 84 3.13 -13.40 -3.40
N ALA A 85 2.80 -12.49 -4.30
CA ALA A 85 2.54 -12.81 -5.70
C ALA A 85 3.76 -13.44 -6.38
N THR A 86 4.97 -12.95 -6.07
CA THR A 86 6.23 -13.50 -6.57
C THR A 86 6.43 -14.93 -6.10
N ALA A 87 6.21 -15.20 -4.82
CA ALA A 87 6.31 -16.54 -4.24
C ALA A 87 5.23 -17.49 -4.80
N ALA A 88 3.98 -17.01 -4.91
CA ALA A 88 2.84 -17.76 -5.42
C ALA A 88 3.06 -18.20 -6.87
N SER A 89 3.53 -17.29 -7.72
CA SER A 89 3.81 -17.59 -9.12
C SER A 89 5.15 -18.30 -9.34
N GLN A 90 5.99 -18.44 -8.30
CA GLN A 90 7.40 -18.83 -8.41
C GLN A 90 8.11 -18.03 -9.52
N GLY A 91 7.88 -16.72 -9.48
CA GLY A 91 8.43 -15.75 -10.43
C GLY A 91 9.75 -15.15 -9.98
N GLN A 92 10.28 -14.27 -10.82
CA GLN A 92 11.44 -13.44 -10.49
C GLN A 92 11.07 -11.98 -10.63
N LYS A 93 11.74 -11.11 -9.85
CA LYS A 93 11.59 -9.66 -9.98
C LYS A 93 11.99 -9.25 -11.38
N ALA A 94 11.12 -8.51 -12.05
CA ALA A 94 11.38 -8.09 -13.42
C ALA A 94 12.40 -6.94 -13.48
N LEU A 95 13.21 -6.92 -14.54
CA LEU A 95 14.09 -5.80 -14.85
C LEU A 95 13.39 -4.69 -15.63
N ALA A 96 12.26 -4.99 -16.26
CA ALA A 96 11.51 -4.05 -17.07
C ALA A 96 10.67 -3.10 -16.19
N GLU A 97 10.76 -1.79 -16.46
CA GLU A 97 9.99 -0.78 -15.71
C GLU A 97 8.49 -1.09 -15.78
N GLY A 98 7.80 -1.00 -14.64
CA GLY A 98 6.35 -1.24 -14.54
C GLY A 98 5.94 -2.70 -14.66
N VAL A 99 6.88 -3.64 -14.73
CA VAL A 99 6.61 -5.06 -14.50
C VAL A 99 7.19 -5.38 -13.14
N ASP A 100 6.39 -6.01 -12.28
CA ASP A 100 6.82 -6.36 -10.92
C ASP A 100 7.39 -7.79 -10.94
N ILE A 101 6.73 -8.71 -11.66
CA ILE A 101 7.07 -10.14 -11.72
C ILE A 101 7.17 -10.60 -13.17
N MET A 102 8.23 -11.33 -13.49
CA MET A 102 8.34 -12.12 -14.71
C MET A 102 8.34 -13.61 -14.38
N VAL A 103 7.54 -14.36 -15.14
CA VAL A 103 7.47 -15.82 -15.02
C VAL A 103 7.54 -16.43 -16.40
N GLU A 104 8.42 -17.40 -16.59
CA GLU A 104 8.47 -18.18 -17.81
C GLU A 104 7.89 -19.57 -17.58
N ARG A 105 6.95 -19.99 -18.43
CA ARG A 105 6.41 -21.35 -18.48
C ARG A 105 6.30 -21.78 -19.94
N ASP A 106 6.88 -22.93 -20.26
CA ASP A 106 6.96 -23.45 -21.62
C ASP A 106 7.46 -22.38 -22.60
N ASN A 107 6.67 -22.05 -23.63
CA ASN A 107 6.99 -21.01 -24.60
C ASN A 107 6.32 -19.65 -24.29
N THR A 108 5.98 -19.37 -23.03
CA THR A 108 5.26 -18.15 -22.62
C THR A 108 5.97 -17.40 -21.49
N ILE A 109 6.16 -16.11 -21.68
CA ILE A 109 6.58 -15.14 -20.67
C ILE A 109 5.35 -14.39 -20.17
N TYR A 110 5.04 -14.55 -18.89
CA TYR A 110 4.06 -13.76 -18.16
C TYR A 110 4.76 -12.55 -17.54
N ALA A 111 4.27 -11.35 -17.86
CA ALA A 111 4.76 -10.10 -17.30
C ALA A 111 3.64 -9.47 -16.46
N ILE A 112 3.81 -9.49 -15.14
CA ILE A 112 2.76 -9.16 -14.19
C ILE A 112 3.08 -7.84 -13.51
N ALA A 113 2.15 -6.90 -13.57
CA ALA A 113 2.13 -5.72 -12.73
C ALA A 113 1.16 -5.97 -11.56
N VAL A 114 1.68 -6.09 -10.35
CA VAL A 114 0.91 -6.31 -9.12
C VAL A 114 0.42 -4.95 -8.60
N LYS A 115 -0.86 -4.91 -8.25
CA LYS A 115 -1.52 -3.74 -7.69
C LYS A 115 -2.34 -4.17 -6.48
N SER A 116 -2.49 -3.28 -5.51
CA SER A 116 -3.25 -3.57 -4.30
C SER A 116 -4.74 -3.76 -4.61
N GLY A 117 -5.42 -2.72 -5.07
CA GLY A 117 -6.86 -2.73 -5.36
C GLY A 117 -7.21 -2.29 -6.79
N THR A 118 -8.48 -2.42 -7.16
CA THR A 118 -8.97 -2.16 -8.53
C THR A 118 -9.01 -0.69 -8.96
N SER A 119 -8.90 0.23 -8.00
CA SER A 119 -9.07 1.69 -8.22
C SER A 119 -7.75 2.47 -8.12
N VAL A 120 -6.63 1.84 -8.48
CA VAL A 120 -5.29 2.44 -8.37
C VAL A 120 -4.86 3.28 -9.59
N PHE A 121 -5.54 3.12 -10.72
CA PHE A 121 -5.18 3.81 -11.95
C PHE A 121 -6.02 5.06 -12.18
N ASN A 122 -5.32 6.17 -12.40
CA ASN A 122 -5.85 7.28 -13.18
C ASN A 122 -5.49 7.11 -14.68
N ALA A 123 -5.99 7.98 -15.55
CA ALA A 123 -5.78 7.85 -16.99
C ALA A 123 -4.28 7.89 -17.40
N SER A 124 -3.46 8.72 -16.74
CA SER A 124 -2.05 8.85 -17.07
C SER A 124 -1.22 7.64 -16.62
N SER A 125 -1.41 7.17 -15.40
CA SER A 125 -0.74 5.97 -14.86
C SER A 125 -1.09 4.72 -15.67
N LYS A 126 -2.34 4.58 -16.12
CA LYS A 126 -2.75 3.48 -16.99
C LYS A 126 -2.03 3.50 -18.33
N LYS A 127 -1.96 4.68 -18.98
CA LYS A 127 -1.24 4.84 -20.25
C LYS A 127 0.25 4.53 -20.09
N LYS A 128 0.87 4.95 -18.99
CA LYS A 128 2.27 4.62 -18.69
C LYS A 128 2.46 3.10 -18.52
N GLN A 129 1.57 2.42 -17.81
CA GLN A 129 1.61 0.97 -17.67
C GLN A 129 1.51 0.24 -19.01
N GLU A 130 0.65 0.70 -19.92
CA GLU A 130 0.52 0.13 -21.27
C GLU A 130 1.81 0.31 -22.08
N GLN A 131 2.44 1.48 -22.03
CA GLN A 131 3.73 1.75 -22.68
C GLN A 131 4.83 0.84 -22.13
N ASN A 132 4.88 0.66 -20.82
CA ASN A 132 5.82 -0.21 -20.14
C ASN A 132 5.68 -1.67 -20.60
N PHE A 133 4.45 -2.19 -20.71
CA PHE A 133 4.22 -3.52 -21.26
C PHE A 133 4.60 -3.64 -22.74
N MET A 134 4.36 -2.62 -23.57
CA MET A 134 4.80 -2.64 -24.97
C MET A 134 6.33 -2.69 -25.08
N ALA A 135 7.05 -1.99 -24.20
CA ALA A 135 8.52 -2.04 -24.15
C ALA A 135 9.00 -3.44 -23.73
N ALA A 136 8.41 -4.03 -22.69
CA ALA A 136 8.73 -5.39 -22.25
C ALA A 136 8.42 -6.45 -23.32
N GLN A 137 7.34 -6.28 -24.09
CA GLN A 137 6.97 -7.18 -25.18
C GLN A 137 8.06 -7.26 -26.26
N LYS A 138 8.70 -6.14 -26.61
CA LYS A 138 9.78 -6.12 -27.61
C LYS A 138 10.96 -6.99 -27.19
N LEU A 139 11.28 -7.03 -25.90
CA LEU A 139 12.33 -7.89 -25.34
C LEU A 139 11.93 -9.38 -25.45
N ALA A 140 10.68 -9.72 -25.15
CA ALA A 140 10.18 -11.09 -25.29
C ALA A 140 10.16 -11.58 -26.75
N GLN A 141 9.89 -10.68 -27.71
CA GLN A 141 9.91 -11.02 -29.14
C GLN A 141 11.31 -11.42 -29.64
N GLN A 142 12.37 -10.84 -29.08
CA GLN A 142 13.76 -11.19 -29.44
C GLN A 142 14.11 -12.65 -29.09
N VAL A 143 13.43 -13.23 -28.10
CA VAL A 143 13.63 -14.63 -27.67
C VAL A 143 12.54 -15.57 -28.17
N HIS A 144 11.73 -15.13 -29.15
CA HIS A 144 10.68 -15.91 -29.83
C HIS A 144 9.63 -16.56 -28.90
N LYS A 145 9.42 -15.98 -27.71
CA LYS A 145 8.43 -16.46 -26.74
C LYS A 145 7.13 -15.68 -26.83
N ARG A 146 6.02 -16.35 -26.54
CA ARG A 146 4.72 -15.70 -26.36
C ARG A 146 4.80 -14.75 -25.16
N PHE A 147 4.23 -13.56 -25.30
CA PHE A 147 4.19 -12.57 -24.22
C PHE A 147 2.76 -12.38 -23.72
N VAL A 148 2.54 -12.52 -22.40
CA VAL A 148 1.25 -12.35 -21.74
C VAL A 148 1.37 -11.30 -20.64
N PRO A 149 1.01 -10.03 -20.92
CA PRO A 149 1.00 -8.99 -19.91
C PRO A 149 -0.28 -9.08 -19.06
N ILE A 150 -0.12 -8.96 -17.74
CA ILE A 150 -1.20 -9.06 -16.76
C ILE A 150 -1.12 -7.89 -15.78
N ILE A 151 -2.23 -7.19 -15.59
CA ILE A 151 -2.43 -6.34 -14.42
C ILE A 151 -3.20 -7.16 -13.39
N GLY A 152 -2.52 -7.47 -12.29
CA GLY A 152 -3.08 -8.24 -11.17
C GLY A 152 -3.52 -7.33 -10.03
N TYR A 153 -4.80 -7.32 -9.71
CA TYR A 153 -5.34 -6.62 -8.55
C TYR A 153 -5.51 -7.61 -7.40
N SER A 154 -4.81 -7.37 -6.29
CA SER A 154 -4.70 -8.30 -5.17
C SER A 154 -5.99 -8.45 -4.37
N TYR A 155 -6.82 -7.41 -4.34
CA TYR A 155 -8.17 -7.46 -3.78
C TYR A 155 -9.18 -6.68 -4.65
N GLY A 156 -10.45 -6.85 -4.33
CA GLY A 156 -11.57 -6.25 -5.05
C GLY A 156 -12.16 -7.19 -6.10
N LYS A 157 -13.20 -6.71 -6.77
CA LYS A 157 -13.90 -7.45 -7.83
C LYS A 157 -13.93 -6.59 -9.08
N LYS A 158 -13.58 -7.17 -10.22
CA LYS A 158 -13.63 -6.50 -11.52
C LYS A 158 -14.39 -7.39 -12.49
N LYS A 159 -15.43 -6.84 -13.10
CA LYS A 159 -16.10 -7.54 -14.21
C LYS A 159 -15.25 -7.37 -15.46
N VAL A 160 -15.00 -8.47 -16.16
CA VAL A 160 -14.49 -8.41 -17.52
C VAL A 160 -15.59 -7.75 -18.36
N SER A 161 -15.28 -6.58 -18.94
CA SER A 161 -16.20 -5.89 -19.85
C SER A 161 -15.82 -6.27 -21.26
N ASP A 162 -16.69 -7.02 -21.95
CA ASP A 162 -16.54 -7.33 -23.37
C ASP A 162 -16.86 -6.12 -24.27
N ARG A 163 -17.32 -5.02 -23.67
CA ARG A 163 -17.59 -3.76 -24.36
C ARG A 163 -16.34 -2.88 -24.32
N GLY A 164 -15.54 -2.93 -25.38
CA GLY A 164 -14.36 -2.09 -25.55
C GLY A 164 -13.38 -2.59 -26.60
N VAL A 165 -12.36 -1.79 -26.91
CA VAL A 165 -11.23 -2.21 -27.74
C VAL A 165 -10.51 -3.38 -27.03
N PRO A 166 -10.24 -4.50 -27.73
CA PRO A 166 -9.46 -5.60 -27.17
C PRO A 166 -8.14 -5.09 -26.59
N LYS A 167 -7.90 -5.36 -25.32
CA LYS A 167 -6.62 -5.05 -24.67
C LYS A 167 -5.63 -6.15 -25.01
N PHE A 168 -4.38 -5.77 -25.26
CA PHE A 168 -3.29 -6.73 -25.43
C PHE A 168 -2.81 -7.34 -24.10
N TYR A 169 -3.31 -6.81 -22.97
CA TYR A 169 -3.05 -7.28 -21.61
C TYR A 169 -4.35 -7.73 -20.92
N GLN A 170 -4.20 -8.59 -19.92
CA GLN A 170 -5.29 -9.05 -19.08
C GLN A 170 -5.41 -8.21 -17.81
N GLU A 171 -6.61 -8.14 -17.26
CA GLU A 171 -6.87 -7.54 -15.95
C GLU A 171 -7.58 -8.57 -15.09
N LEU A 172 -6.92 -9.02 -14.03
CA LEU A 172 -7.44 -10.04 -13.12
C LEU A 172 -7.54 -9.46 -11.71
N ALA A 173 -8.63 -9.73 -10.99
CA ALA A 173 -8.86 -9.13 -9.68
C ALA A 173 -9.27 -10.16 -8.63
N GLY A 174 -8.70 -10.04 -7.42
CA GLY A 174 -9.04 -10.89 -6.29
C GLY A 174 -8.85 -12.36 -6.63
N GLN A 175 -9.91 -13.15 -6.48
CA GLN A 175 -9.89 -14.60 -6.71
C GLN A 175 -9.31 -14.97 -8.08
N ASP A 176 -9.68 -14.28 -9.17
CA ASP A 176 -9.21 -14.61 -10.52
C ASP A 176 -7.70 -14.43 -10.64
N PHE A 177 -7.16 -13.34 -10.07
CA PHE A 177 -5.73 -13.08 -10.09
C PHE A 177 -4.95 -14.14 -9.30
N TRP A 178 -5.40 -14.43 -8.08
CA TRP A 178 -4.74 -15.43 -7.24
C TRP A 178 -4.83 -16.84 -7.81
N THR A 179 -5.95 -17.19 -8.44
CA THR A 179 -6.13 -18.48 -9.13
C THR A 179 -5.19 -18.58 -10.32
N GLU A 180 -5.04 -17.51 -11.11
CA GLU A 180 -4.10 -17.50 -12.24
C GLU A 180 -2.66 -17.71 -11.77
N LEU A 181 -2.26 -17.14 -10.63
CA LEU A 181 -0.91 -17.32 -10.11
C LEU A 181 -0.65 -18.72 -9.55
N THR A 182 -1.66 -19.42 -9.03
CA THR A 182 -1.47 -20.59 -8.13
C THR A 182 -2.17 -21.87 -8.54
N GLY A 183 -3.18 -21.78 -9.41
CA GLY A 183 -4.11 -22.87 -9.71
C GLY A 183 -5.13 -23.16 -8.59
N ASP A 184 -5.07 -22.44 -7.46
CA ASP A 184 -5.93 -22.65 -6.30
C ASP A 184 -7.00 -21.54 -6.20
N ASP A 185 -8.26 -21.92 -6.45
CA ASP A 185 -9.40 -20.99 -6.41
C ASP A 185 -9.72 -20.48 -5.00
N LYS A 186 -9.15 -21.07 -3.95
CA LYS A 186 -9.26 -20.65 -2.55
C LYS A 186 -8.04 -19.88 -2.04
N PHE A 187 -7.01 -19.68 -2.86
CA PHE A 187 -5.78 -19.03 -2.42
C PHE A 187 -6.02 -17.65 -1.76
N TYR A 188 -6.92 -16.84 -2.33
CA TYR A 188 -7.26 -15.53 -1.77
C TYR A 188 -7.82 -15.60 -0.33
N ILE A 189 -8.52 -16.68 0.02
CA ILE A 189 -8.98 -16.96 1.40
C ILE A 189 -7.81 -17.49 2.23
N LYS A 190 -6.95 -18.32 1.64
CA LYS A 190 -5.75 -18.83 2.34
C LYS A 190 -4.85 -17.69 2.79
N LEU A 191 -4.73 -16.58 2.06
CA LEU A 191 -3.93 -15.41 2.48
C LEU A 191 -4.30 -14.91 3.88
N ILE A 192 -5.59 -14.71 4.17
CA ILE A 192 -6.01 -14.26 5.51
C ILE A 192 -5.81 -15.36 6.57
N ARG A 193 -5.92 -16.64 6.18
CA ARG A 193 -5.65 -17.78 7.09
C ARG A 193 -4.16 -17.91 7.43
N TYR A 194 -3.28 -17.73 6.45
CA TYR A 194 -1.83 -17.74 6.62
C TYR A 194 -1.35 -16.55 7.45
N MET A 195 -2.02 -15.40 7.31
CA MET A 195 -1.76 -14.26 8.19
C MET A 195 -2.04 -14.62 9.65
N GLY A 196 -3.16 -15.29 9.93
CA GLY A 196 -3.46 -15.83 11.26
C GLY A 196 -3.23 -14.81 12.38
N THR A 197 -2.46 -15.21 13.40
CA THR A 197 -2.08 -14.35 14.53
C THR A 197 -0.72 -13.65 14.33
N LEU A 198 -0.10 -13.73 13.15
CA LEU A 198 1.18 -13.07 12.88
C LEU A 198 1.17 -11.56 13.20
N PRO A 199 0.11 -10.79 12.87
CA PRO A 199 0.07 -9.36 13.18
C PRO A 199 0.11 -9.04 14.68
N GLU A 200 -0.38 -9.93 15.55
CA GLU A 200 -0.49 -9.71 17.00
C GLU A 200 0.89 -9.47 17.65
N LYS A 201 1.95 -10.01 17.03
CA LYS A 201 3.34 -9.84 17.48
C LYS A 201 3.81 -8.38 17.49
N TYR A 202 3.23 -7.54 16.64
CA TYR A 202 3.66 -6.15 16.46
C TYR A 202 2.77 -5.14 17.21
N VAL A 203 1.61 -5.60 17.72
CA VAL A 203 0.61 -4.73 18.35
C VAL A 203 1.20 -4.00 19.55
N GLU A 204 1.92 -4.71 20.42
CA GLU A 204 2.48 -4.11 21.63
C GLU A 204 3.54 -3.04 21.31
N GLU A 205 4.41 -3.30 20.34
CA GLU A 205 5.46 -2.36 19.94
C GLU A 205 4.88 -1.13 19.25
N PHE A 206 3.94 -1.34 18.31
CA PHE A 206 3.26 -0.26 17.63
C PHE A 206 2.46 0.61 18.60
N GLU A 207 1.71 0.01 19.54
CA GLU A 207 0.95 0.74 20.55
C GLU A 207 1.86 1.59 21.44
N LYS A 208 3.02 1.05 21.86
CA LYS A 208 4.02 1.81 22.61
C LYS A 208 4.55 3.02 21.81
N SER A 209 4.84 2.86 20.52
CA SER A 209 5.26 3.96 19.65
C SER A 209 4.14 5.00 19.47
N TYR A 210 2.92 4.54 19.21
CA TYR A 210 1.74 5.41 19.06
C TYR A 210 1.50 6.26 20.31
N GLN A 211 1.49 5.66 21.51
CA GLN A 211 1.28 6.37 22.76
C GLN A 211 2.40 7.36 23.08
N LYS A 212 3.66 7.01 22.78
CA LYS A 212 4.79 7.94 22.90
C LYS A 212 4.62 9.14 21.96
N ALA A 213 4.23 8.91 20.71
CA ALA A 213 4.01 9.96 19.74
C ALA A 213 2.83 10.86 20.13
N ALA A 214 1.70 10.29 20.58
CA ALA A 214 0.55 11.05 21.05
C ALA A 214 0.94 12.01 22.19
N ASN A 215 1.57 11.49 23.24
CA ASN A 215 2.01 12.30 24.39
C ASN A 215 3.02 13.39 24.00
N ARG A 216 4.00 13.04 23.15
CA ARG A 216 4.99 13.99 22.62
C ARG A 216 4.30 15.10 21.84
N LEU A 217 3.41 14.76 20.90
CA LEU A 217 2.73 15.73 20.05
C LEU A 217 1.78 16.63 20.83
N VAL A 218 1.09 16.13 21.86
CA VAL A 218 0.29 16.97 22.77
C VAL A 218 1.17 17.96 23.51
N LYS A 219 2.30 17.51 24.07
CA LYS A 219 3.27 18.39 24.75
C LYS A 219 3.81 19.46 23.80
N GLU A 220 4.21 19.06 22.59
CA GLU A 220 4.70 20.00 21.58
C GLU A 220 3.60 20.99 21.17
N PHE A 221 2.37 20.53 20.92
CA PHE A 221 1.26 21.40 20.52
C PHE A 221 0.92 22.41 21.61
N THR A 222 0.81 21.96 22.86
CA THR A 222 0.48 22.84 24.00
C THR A 222 1.57 23.89 24.23
N THR A 223 2.84 23.51 24.12
CA THR A 223 3.96 24.44 24.25
C THR A 223 4.00 25.48 23.13
N GLU A 224 3.67 25.08 21.91
CA GLU A 224 3.82 25.95 20.73
C GLU A 224 2.58 26.78 20.43
N PHE A 225 1.37 26.28 20.71
CA PHE A 225 0.11 26.83 20.20
C PHE A 225 -0.99 27.01 21.26
N CYS A 226 -0.69 26.91 22.55
CA CYS A 226 -1.63 27.24 23.62
C CYS A 226 -1.15 28.43 24.45
N LEU A 227 -2.10 29.17 25.01
CA LEU A 227 -1.88 30.22 25.99
C LEU A 227 -1.62 29.61 27.37
N GLU A 228 -1.18 30.43 28.33
CA GLU A 228 -0.91 29.99 29.71
C GLU A 228 -2.14 29.42 30.43
N ASP A 229 -3.34 29.86 30.04
CA ASP A 229 -4.61 29.34 30.59
C ASP A 229 -5.03 27.99 29.99
N GLY A 230 -4.24 27.44 29.06
CA GLY A 230 -4.48 26.17 28.38
C GLY A 230 -5.40 26.25 27.18
N SER A 231 -5.94 27.43 26.84
CA SER A 231 -6.70 27.64 25.61
C SER A 231 -5.79 27.70 24.39
N ILE A 232 -6.31 27.32 23.22
CA ILE A 232 -5.55 27.34 21.97
C ILE A 232 -5.38 28.79 21.50
N ASP A 233 -4.13 29.18 21.23
CA ASP A 233 -3.79 30.43 20.56
C ASP A 233 -4.00 30.25 19.05
N TRP A 234 -5.24 30.47 18.62
CA TRP A 234 -5.64 30.32 17.22
C TRP A 234 -4.94 31.30 16.29
N GLU A 235 -4.65 32.52 16.75
CA GLU A 235 -3.97 33.52 15.94
C GLU A 235 -2.54 33.08 15.68
N LYS A 236 -1.79 32.66 16.71
CA LYS A 236 -0.44 32.11 16.57
C LYS A 236 -0.41 30.86 15.70
N LEU A 237 -1.39 29.97 15.85
CA LEU A 237 -1.48 28.75 15.02
C LEU A 237 -1.69 29.09 13.53
N VAL A 238 -2.54 30.07 13.24
CA VAL A 238 -2.80 30.54 11.87
C VAL A 238 -1.60 31.29 11.31
N GLU A 239 -0.96 32.16 12.10
CA GLU A 239 0.27 32.86 11.72
C GLU A 239 1.39 31.87 11.41
N PHE A 240 1.58 30.83 12.22
CA PHE A 240 2.54 29.78 11.94
C PHE A 240 2.27 29.02 10.64
N ASN A 241 0.99 28.76 10.33
CA ASN A 241 0.60 27.96 9.18
C ASN A 241 0.57 28.74 7.86
N SER A 242 0.10 29.98 7.91
CA SER A 242 -0.29 30.79 6.75
C SER A 242 0.34 32.19 6.74
N GLY A 243 1.08 32.56 7.79
CA GLY A 243 1.83 33.81 7.85
C GLY A 243 2.96 33.87 6.82
N LYS A 244 3.47 35.07 6.61
CA LYS A 244 4.59 35.32 5.69
C LYS A 244 5.92 34.87 6.26
#